data_AF-A0A6N7L0C9-F1
#
_entry.id   AF-A0A6N7L0C9-F1
#
_cell.length_a   1.000
_cell.length_b   1.000
_cell.length_c   1.000
_cell.angle_alpha   90.00
_cell.angle_beta   90.00
_cell.angle_gamma   90.00
#
_symmetry.space_group_name_H-M   'P 1'
#
loop_
_entity.id
_entity.type
_entity.pdbx_description
1 polymer ?
#
loop_
_entity_poly.entity_id
_entity_poly.type
_entity_poly.pdbx_seq_one_letter_code
_entity_poly.pdbx_strand_id
1 'polypeptide(L)'
;MAQAHHFSRDGVRLERMIRDDSHFIVSVQRCGLCSQAFVSVFTEYIDWVASQDAQYRTVLPITDAEADDLVAGRLSPHRVGALGDGRRHLQSDWPSGAEEPSVYWGSGVFGVRVGY
;
A
#
# COMPACT_ATOMS: atom_id res chain seq x y z
N MET A 1 16.18 -18.63 -6.55
CA MET A 1 16.19 -18.71 -5.08
C MET A 1 15.37 -17.56 -4.56
N ALA A 2 14.12 -17.80 -4.14
CA ALA A 2 13.24 -16.73 -3.65
C ALA A 2 13.59 -16.44 -2.19
N GLN A 3 14.00 -15.20 -1.90
CA GLN A 3 14.26 -14.76 -0.53
C GLN A 3 12.94 -14.72 0.24
N ALA A 4 12.90 -15.44 1.36
CA ALA A 4 11.82 -15.37 2.33
C ALA A 4 11.92 -14.01 3.04
N HIS A 5 11.02 -13.08 2.70
CA HIS A 5 10.83 -11.87 3.48
C HIS A 5 10.25 -12.25 4.85
N HIS A 6 10.89 -11.74 5.89
CA HIS A 6 10.71 -12.02 7.30
C HIS A 6 9.24 -12.02 7.75
N PHE A 7 8.65 -13.20 8.01
CA PHE A 7 7.34 -13.32 8.66
C PHE A 7 7.55 -13.45 10.17
N SER A 8 7.34 -12.38 10.93
CA SER A 8 7.05 -12.53 12.36
C SER A 8 5.62 -13.07 12.50
N ARG A 9 5.41 -14.08 13.34
CA ARG A 9 4.08 -14.68 13.57
C ARG A 9 3.04 -13.65 14.05
N ASP A 10 3.50 -12.54 14.61
CA ASP A 10 2.67 -11.48 15.22
C ASP A 10 2.57 -10.21 14.36
N GLY A 11 3.21 -10.17 13.19
CA GLY A 11 3.23 -9.02 12.30
C GLY A 11 2.14 -9.01 11.22
N VAL A 12 2.22 -8.03 10.33
CA VAL A 12 1.41 -7.98 9.10
C VAL A 12 2.06 -8.89 8.06
N ARG A 13 1.32 -9.88 7.57
CA ARG A 13 1.80 -10.88 6.60
C ARG A 13 1.37 -10.47 5.20
N LEU A 14 2.28 -10.54 4.23
CA LEU A 14 1.93 -10.42 2.82
C LEU A 14 1.09 -11.64 2.41
N GLU A 15 -0.13 -11.39 1.93
CA GLU A 15 -1.03 -12.45 1.43
C GLU A 15 -0.92 -12.58 -0.09
N ARG A 16 -0.96 -11.46 -0.81
CA ARG A 16 -0.82 -11.43 -2.27
C ARG A 16 -0.19 -10.14 -2.78
N MET A 17 0.72 -10.26 -3.74
CA MET A 17 1.16 -9.15 -4.57
C MET A 17 0.20 -8.99 -5.76
N ILE A 18 -0.45 -7.84 -5.89
CA ILE A 18 -1.42 -7.56 -6.97
C ILE A 18 -0.73 -6.82 -8.12
N ARG A 19 0.14 -5.87 -7.79
CA ARG A 19 1.06 -5.19 -8.70
C ARG A 19 2.42 -5.07 -8.03
N ASP A 20 3.46 -5.30 -8.81
CA ASP A 20 4.86 -5.33 -8.39
C ASP A 20 5.70 -4.62 -9.46
N ASP A 21 5.30 -3.38 -9.77
CA ASP A 21 6.13 -2.46 -10.55
C ASP A 21 7.12 -1.80 -9.59
N SER A 22 8.36 -1.58 -10.03
CA SER A 22 9.45 -1.05 -9.18
C SER A 22 9.04 0.22 -8.44
N HIS A 23 8.17 1.04 -9.05
CA HIS A 23 7.74 2.34 -8.51
C HIS A 23 6.24 2.37 -8.13
N PHE A 24 5.54 1.23 -8.30
CA PHE A 24 4.12 1.12 -7.97
C PHE A 24 3.75 -0.29 -7.55
N ILE A 25 3.60 -0.47 -6.24
CA ILE A 25 3.33 -1.76 -5.61
C ILE A 25 1.95 -1.71 -4.97
N VAL A 26 1.12 -2.70 -5.28
CA VAL A 26 -0.16 -2.92 -4.61
C VAL A 26 -0.20 -4.33 -4.09
N SER A 27 -0.44 -4.48 -2.78
CA SER A 27 -0.47 -5.77 -2.12
C SER A 27 -1.66 -5.90 -1.17
N VAL A 28 -2.15 -7.12 -1.03
CA VAL A 28 -3.06 -7.52 0.05
C VAL A 28 -2.21 -8.10 1.17
N GLN A 29 -2.44 -7.60 2.37
CA GLN A 29 -1.76 -8.01 3.59
C GLN A 29 -2.78 -8.37 4.66
N ARG A 30 -2.38 -9.21 5.62
CA ARG A 30 -3.26 -9.65 6.70
C ARG A 30 -2.56 -9.55 8.05
N CYS A 31 -3.23 -8.95 9.04
CA CYS A 31 -2.70 -8.87 10.39
C CYS A 31 -2.65 -10.27 11.02
N GLY A 32 -1.50 -10.67 11.55
CA GLY A 32 -1.33 -11.97 12.22
C GLY A 32 -2.07 -12.11 13.55
N LEU A 33 -2.53 -11.00 14.14
CA LEU A 33 -3.17 -10.98 15.46
C LEU A 33 -4.71 -11.00 15.39
N CYS A 34 -5.30 -10.20 14.49
CA CYS A 34 -6.76 -10.06 14.38
C CYS A 34 -7.32 -10.52 13.03
N SER A 35 -6.46 -11.01 12.13
CA SER A 35 -6.84 -11.46 10.78
C SER A 35 -7.44 -10.38 9.87
N GLN A 36 -7.45 -9.10 10.27
CA GLN A 36 -7.88 -8.00 9.43
C GLN A 36 -7.05 -7.93 8.14
N ALA A 37 -7.72 -7.87 6.99
CA ALA A 37 -7.10 -7.64 5.70
C ALA A 37 -6.87 -6.14 5.46
N PHE A 38 -5.78 -5.83 4.77
CA PHE A 38 -5.41 -4.48 4.36
C PHE A 38 -4.94 -4.50 2.91
N VAL A 39 -5.25 -3.45 2.17
CA VAL A 39 -4.49 -3.14 0.96
C VAL A 39 -3.39 -2.14 1.31
N SER A 40 -2.15 -2.47 0.92
CA SER A 40 -1.03 -1.52 0.94
C SER A 40 -0.74 -1.08 -0.49
N VAL A 41 -0.84 0.23 -0.71
CA VAL A 41 -0.47 0.91 -1.95
C VAL A 41 0.81 1.67 -1.69
N PHE A 42 1.84 1.42 -2.49
CA PHE A 42 3.10 2.13 -2.49
C PHE A 42 3.33 2.79 -3.84
N THR A 43 3.78 4.03 -3.82
CA THR A 43 4.14 4.82 -5.00
C THR A 43 5.48 5.50 -4.75
N GLU A 44 6.39 5.38 -5.70
CA GLU A 44 7.66 6.11 -5.74
C GLU A 44 7.68 7.01 -6.98
N TYR A 45 8.09 8.27 -6.83
CA TYR A 45 8.35 9.19 -7.94
C TYR A 45 9.85 9.32 -8.09
N ILE A 46 10.37 8.88 -9.24
CA ILE A 46 11.81 8.82 -9.47
C ILE A 46 12.35 10.21 -9.80
N ASP A 47 13.37 10.63 -9.08
CA ASP A 47 14.18 11.79 -9.42
C ASP A 47 15.54 11.32 -9.98
N TRP A 48 15.62 11.21 -11.31
CA TRP A 48 16.86 10.87 -12.01
C TRP A 48 17.96 11.94 -11.90
N VAL A 49 17.65 13.13 -11.39
CA VAL A 49 18.60 14.25 -11.29
C VAL A 49 19.22 14.30 -9.89
N ALA A 50 18.40 14.35 -8.85
CA ALA A 50 18.87 14.47 -7.47
C ALA A 50 18.94 13.13 -6.72
N SER A 51 18.36 12.05 -7.26
CA SER A 51 18.21 10.74 -6.61
C SER A 51 17.53 10.84 -5.23
N GLN A 52 16.57 11.76 -5.11
CA GLN A 52 15.79 12.00 -3.91
C GLN A 52 14.33 11.60 -4.15
N ASP A 53 14.13 10.32 -4.42
CA ASP A 53 12.83 9.79 -4.86
C ASP A 53 11.77 9.96 -3.79
N ALA A 54 10.65 10.60 -4.15
CA ALA A 54 9.54 10.78 -3.24
C ALA A 54 8.76 9.49 -3.10
N GLN A 55 8.55 9.02 -1.87
CA GLN A 55 7.90 7.75 -1.59
C GLN A 55 6.64 7.96 -0.74
N TYR A 56 5.57 7.28 -1.13
CA TYR A 56 4.28 7.38 -0.49
C TYR A 56 3.71 5.98 -0.27
N ARG A 57 3.10 5.76 0.90
CA ARG A 57 2.40 4.52 1.21
C ARG A 57 1.07 4.79 1.89
N THR A 58 0.01 4.19 1.37
CA THR A 58 -1.30 4.14 2.01
C THR A 58 -1.60 2.71 2.43
N VAL A 59 -2.07 2.52 3.66
CA VAL A 59 -2.59 1.24 4.16
C VAL A 59 -4.05 1.42 4.55
N LEU A 60 -4.94 0.74 3.84
CA LEU A 60 -6.38 0.82 4.04
C LEU A 60 -6.91 -0.54 4.53
N PRO A 61 -7.66 -0.60 5.64
CA PRO A 61 -8.41 -1.80 6.00
C PRO A 61 -9.49 -2.09 4.95
N ILE A 62 -9.54 -3.34 4.51
CA ILE A 62 -10.50 -3.83 3.52
C ILE A 62 -11.22 -5.07 4.07
N THR A 63 -12.39 -5.35 3.51
CA THR A 63 -13.12 -6.59 3.79
C THR A 63 -12.49 -7.78 3.06
N ASP A 64 -12.81 -9.00 3.50
CA ASP A 64 -12.37 -10.23 2.80
C ASP A 64 -12.89 -10.25 1.35
N ALA A 65 -14.13 -9.80 1.10
CA ALA A 65 -14.70 -9.73 -0.24
C ALA A 65 -13.94 -8.74 -1.15
N GLU A 66 -13.53 -7.58 -0.63
CA GLU A 66 -12.71 -6.60 -1.37
C GLU A 66 -11.31 -7.14 -1.65
N ALA A 67 -10.73 -7.90 -0.71
CA ALA A 67 -9.46 -8.60 -0.91
C ALA A 67 -9.59 -9.64 -2.03
N ASP A 68 -10.64 -10.46 -2.01
CA ASP A 68 -10.93 -11.45 -3.05
C ASP A 68 -11.14 -10.78 -4.42
N ASP A 69 -11.82 -9.64 -4.48
CA ASP A 69 -12.02 -8.87 -5.72
C ASP A 69 -10.70 -8.33 -6.27
N LEU A 70 -9.78 -7.88 -5.42
CA LEU A 70 -8.42 -7.48 -5.85
C LEU A 70 -7.63 -8.67 -6.37
N VAL A 71 -7.63 -9.79 -5.65
CA VAL A 71 -6.88 -11.01 -6.01
C VAL A 71 -7.40 -11.60 -7.33
N ALA A 72 -8.72 -11.58 -7.54
CA ALA A 72 -9.35 -12.04 -8.77
C ALA A 72 -9.28 -11.03 -9.92
N GLY A 73 -8.77 -9.82 -9.69
CA GLY A 73 -8.68 -8.75 -10.70
C GLY A 73 -10.03 -8.11 -11.07
N ARG A 74 -11.09 -8.35 -10.28
CA ARG A 74 -12.39 -7.68 -10.43
C ARG A 74 -12.35 -6.24 -9.95
N LEU A 75 -11.50 -5.94 -8.97
CA LEU A 75 -11.17 -4.59 -8.56
C LEU A 75 -9.79 -4.18 -9.10
N SER A 76 -9.74 -3.07 -9.83
CA SER A 76 -8.50 -2.52 -10.34
C SER A 76 -7.63 -1.94 -9.22
N PRO A 77 -6.30 -2.20 -9.20
CA PRO A 77 -5.36 -1.56 -8.28
C PRO A 77 -5.38 -0.03 -8.33
N HIS A 78 -5.69 0.58 -9.48
CA HIS A 78 -5.79 2.04 -9.58
C HIS A 78 -7.07 2.61 -8.96
N ARG A 79 -8.00 1.74 -8.53
CA ARG A 79 -9.32 2.13 -8.00
C ARG A 79 -9.47 1.83 -6.51
N VAL A 80 -8.47 1.24 -5.85
CA VAL A 80 -8.60 0.87 -4.42
C VAL A 80 -8.82 2.09 -3.52
N GLY A 81 -8.36 3.26 -3.94
CA GLY A 81 -8.58 4.51 -3.22
C GLY A 81 -10.06 4.84 -2.99
N ALA A 82 -10.95 4.38 -3.87
CA ALA A 82 -12.40 4.56 -3.71
C ALA A 82 -12.98 3.76 -2.53
N LEU A 83 -12.34 2.64 -2.14
CA LEU A 83 -12.74 1.87 -0.95
C LEU A 83 -12.53 2.65 0.36
N GLY A 84 -11.78 3.75 0.32
CA GLY A 84 -11.55 4.60 1.47
C GLY A 84 -12.78 5.37 1.94
N ASP A 85 -13.85 5.44 1.14
CA ASP A 85 -15.07 6.16 1.53
C ASP A 85 -15.62 5.66 2.88
N GLY A 86 -15.85 6.61 3.79
CA GLY A 86 -16.27 6.31 5.17
C GLY A 86 -15.26 5.57 6.06
N ARG A 87 -14.00 5.38 5.62
CA ARG A 87 -12.97 4.61 6.37
C ARG A 87 -11.75 5.46 6.69
N ARG A 88 -11.03 5.06 7.74
CA ARG A 88 -9.69 5.58 8.02
C ARG A 88 -8.63 4.76 7.30
N HIS A 89 -7.56 5.41 6.88
CA HIS A 89 -6.38 4.78 6.33
C HIS A 89 -5.13 5.35 6.99
N LEU A 90 -4.07 4.56 7.08
CA LEU A 90 -2.76 5.02 7.53
C LEU A 90 -1.98 5.52 6.32
N GLN A 91 -1.46 6.73 6.40
CA GLN A 91 -0.64 7.35 5.37
C GLN A 91 0.80 7.50 5.88
N SER A 92 1.75 7.22 4.99
CA SER A 92 3.17 7.50 5.18
C SER A 92 3.66 8.30 3.98
N ASP A 93 4.08 9.54 4.21
CA ASP A 93 4.57 10.44 3.16
C ASP A 93 6.04 10.75 3.40
N TRP A 94 6.86 10.47 2.39
CA TRP A 94 8.28 10.79 2.37
C TRP A 94 8.60 11.57 1.09
N PRO A 95 8.24 12.87 1.03
CA PRO A 95 8.50 13.70 -0.13
C PRO A 95 10.01 13.95 -0.29
N SER A 96 10.44 14.27 -1.51
CA SER A 96 11.82 14.65 -1.81
C SER A 96 12.30 15.76 -0.88
N GLY A 97 13.50 15.58 -0.31
CA GLY A 97 14.12 16.54 0.61
C GLY A 97 13.57 16.53 2.03
N ALA A 98 12.61 15.67 2.39
CA ALA A 98 12.19 15.51 3.78
C ALA A 98 13.28 14.82 4.62
N GLU A 99 13.54 15.36 5.81
CA GLU A 99 14.48 14.80 6.78
C GLU A 99 13.99 13.44 7.32
N GLU A 100 12.68 13.30 7.55
CA GLU A 100 12.03 12.10 8.09
C GLU A 100 10.66 11.89 7.43
N PRO A 101 10.17 10.64 7.30
CA PRO A 101 8.83 10.37 6.80
C PRO A 101 7.77 10.79 7.82
N SER A 102 6.67 11.36 7.32
CA SER A 102 5.50 11.66 8.15
C SER A 102 4.51 10.50 8.11
N VAL A 103 3.98 10.12 9.28
CA VAL A 103 3.00 9.02 9.40
C VAL A 103 1.77 9.51 10.16
N TYR A 104 0.58 9.40 9.55
CA TYR A 104 -0.66 9.92 10.11
C TYR A 104 -1.90 9.15 9.65
N TRP A 105 -3.00 9.33 10.38
CA TRP A 105 -4.31 8.80 9.99
C TRP A 105 -5.03 9.77 9.04
N GLY A 106 -5.38 9.30 7.85
CA GLY A 106 -6.31 9.96 6.94
C GLY A 106 -7.70 9.31 6.97
N SER A 107 -8.64 9.90 6.25
CA SER A 107 -10.00 9.37 6.11
C SER A 107 -10.56 9.63 4.71
N GLY A 108 -11.43 8.73 4.26
CA GLY A 108 -12.12 8.89 2.99
C GLY A 108 -11.31 8.42 1.79
N VAL A 109 -11.79 8.80 0.61
CA VAL A 109 -11.19 8.48 -0.68
C VAL A 109 -9.81 9.10 -0.80
N PHE A 110 -8.85 8.34 -1.33
CA PHE A 110 -7.50 8.82 -1.63
C PHE A 110 -7.10 8.51 -3.08
N GLY A 111 -6.12 9.24 -3.59
CA GLY A 111 -5.60 9.04 -4.94
C GLY A 111 -4.62 7.87 -4.99
N VAL A 112 -4.79 6.98 -5.97
CA VAL A 112 -3.78 5.98 -6.33
C VAL A 112 -3.10 6.43 -7.60
N ARG A 113 -1.79 6.67 -7.54
CA ARG A 113 -0.99 7.17 -8.66
C ARG A 113 0.19 6.24 -8.91
N VAL A 114 0.57 6.10 -10.16
CA VAL A 114 1.87 5.54 -10.55
C VAL A 114 2.83 6.72 -10.61
N GLY A 115 3.96 6.63 -9.90
CA GLY A 115 4.98 7.65 -9.97
C GLY A 115 5.94 7.35 -11.12
N TYR A 116 6.34 8.41 -11.81
CA TYR A 116 7.34 8.41 -12.88
C TYR A 116 8.19 9.65 -12.73
#